data_AF-V5HF98-F1
#
_entry.id   AF-V5HF98-F1
#
_cell.length_a   1.000
_cell.length_b   1.000
_cell.length_c   1.000
_cell.angle_alpha   90.00
_cell.angle_beta   90.00
_cell.angle_gamma   90.00
#
_symmetry.space_group_name_H-M   'P 1'
#
loop_
_entity.id
_entity.type
_entity.pdbx_description
1 polymer ?
#
loop_
_entity_poly.entity_id
_entity_poly.type
_entity_poly.pdbx_seq_one_letter_code
_entity_poly.pdbx_strand_id
1 'polypeptide(L)'
;MFRVRNVLRRNFSLLQLAAHFVMGTHDRRCGEAFEQVSRSAALSDEVQRLASESEVDAKQRIQTSSTYLDVNFLAVAGVVKDSLVCEGGSEGQTQLDQIGLDNWLRVRSYLMLADIRDIPAVVRRSNC
;
A
#
# COMPACT_ATOMS: atom_id res chain seq x y z
N MET A 1 6.64 -34.35 -0.50
CA MET A 1 7.14 -33.26 -1.38
C MET A 1 6.13 -32.11 -1.59
N PHE A 2 5.19 -31.86 -0.65
CA PHE A 2 4.11 -30.87 -0.84
C PHE A 2 4.41 -29.48 -0.25
N ARG A 3 5.24 -29.40 0.80
CA ARG A 3 5.55 -28.13 1.49
C ARG A 3 6.32 -27.15 0.62
N VAL A 4 7.38 -27.59 -0.06
CA VAL A 4 8.20 -26.74 -0.95
C VAL A 4 7.37 -26.17 -2.09
N ARG A 5 6.53 -27.00 -2.73
CA ARG A 5 5.67 -26.57 -3.84
C ARG A 5 4.63 -25.52 -3.41
N ASN A 6 4.08 -25.65 -2.20
CA ASN A 6 3.14 -24.67 -1.64
C ASN A 6 3.82 -23.34 -1.29
N VAL A 7 5.04 -23.37 -0.76
CA VAL A 7 5.82 -22.16 -0.46
C VAL A 7 6.15 -21.40 -1.76
N LEU A 8 6.65 -22.10 -2.78
CA LEU A 8 6.94 -21.49 -4.08
C LEU A 8 5.69 -20.86 -4.70
N ARG A 9 4.55 -21.55 -4.65
CA ARG A 9 3.28 -21.01 -5.17
C ARG A 9 2.83 -19.76 -4.43
N ARG A 10 2.97 -19.72 -3.09
CA ARG A 10 2.61 -18.55 -2.29
C ARG A 10 3.54 -17.37 -2.59
N ASN A 11 4.85 -17.61 -2.64
CA ASN A 11 5.83 -16.57 -2.97
C ASN A 11 5.57 -15.99 -4.36
N PHE A 12 5.26 -16.85 -5.34
CA PHE A 12 4.89 -16.40 -6.67
C PHE A 12 3.60 -15.57 -6.67
N SER A 13 2.56 -16.03 -5.96
CA SER A 13 1.29 -15.28 -5.86
C SER A 13 1.48 -13.92 -5.19
N LEU A 14 2.33 -13.85 -4.16
CA LEU A 14 2.68 -12.60 -3.49
C LEU A 14 3.41 -11.65 -4.44
N LEU A 15 4.38 -12.18 -5.20
CA LEU A 15 5.15 -11.41 -6.17
C LEU A 15 4.26 -10.84 -7.29
N GLN A 16 3.34 -11.65 -7.81
CA GLN A 16 2.39 -11.21 -8.84
C GLN A 16 1.48 -10.08 -8.33
N LEU A 17 0.95 -10.20 -7.11
CA LEU A 17 0.13 -9.15 -6.50
C LEU A 17 0.91 -7.84 -6.31
N ALA A 18 2.16 -7.94 -5.83
CA ALA A 18 3.04 -6.79 -5.71
C ALA A 18 3.33 -6.14 -7.07
N ALA A 19 3.56 -6.94 -8.11
CA ALA A 19 3.77 -6.43 -9.46
C ALA A 19 2.50 -5.76 -10.00
N HIS A 20 1.31 -6.32 -9.76
CA HIS A 20 0.04 -5.67 -10.14
C HIS A 20 -0.13 -4.30 -9.49
N PHE A 21 0.29 -4.15 -8.23
CA PHE A 21 0.33 -2.83 -7.58
C PHE A 21 1.20 -1.85 -8.35
N VAL A 22 2.43 -2.26 -8.69
CA VAL A 22 3.39 -1.45 -9.47
C VAL A 22 2.86 -1.12 -10.88
N MET A 23 2.03 -2.00 -11.45
CA MET A 23 1.38 -1.79 -12.74
C MET A 23 0.08 -0.96 -12.65
N GLY A 24 -0.30 -0.47 -11.46
CA GLY A 24 -1.41 0.46 -11.25
C GLY A 24 -2.64 -0.10 -10.54
N THR A 25 -2.60 -1.34 -10.05
CA THR A 25 -3.70 -1.92 -9.26
C THR A 25 -3.56 -1.57 -7.79
N HIS A 26 -4.13 -0.45 -7.38
CA HIS A 26 -3.94 0.12 -6.04
C HIS A 26 -4.93 -0.37 -4.97
N ASP A 27 -5.33 -1.64 -5.03
CA ASP A 27 -6.14 -2.23 -3.95
C ASP A 27 -5.26 -2.62 -2.74
N ARG A 28 -5.91 -2.77 -1.59
CA ARG A 28 -5.24 -3.10 -0.32
C ARG A 28 -4.41 -4.37 -0.40
N ARG A 29 -4.91 -5.42 -1.07
CA ARG A 29 -4.25 -6.73 -1.12
C ARG A 29 -2.97 -6.68 -1.95
N CYS A 30 -3.01 -5.98 -3.07
CA CYS A 30 -1.85 -5.72 -3.91
C CYS A 30 -0.84 -4.83 -3.17
N GLY A 31 -1.31 -3.81 -2.45
CA GLY A 31 -0.48 -2.94 -1.61
C GLY A 31 0.23 -3.70 -0.49
N GLU A 32 -0.47 -4.56 0.25
CA GLU A 32 0.12 -5.39 1.32
C GLU A 32 1.20 -6.33 0.78
N ALA A 33 0.96 -6.92 -0.39
CA ALA A 33 1.96 -7.73 -1.07
C ALA A 33 3.18 -6.90 -1.48
N PHE A 34 2.95 -5.70 -2.02
CA PHE A 34 3.99 -4.76 -2.41
C PHE A 34 4.87 -4.35 -1.22
N GLU A 35 4.29 -3.99 -0.08
CA GLU A 35 5.09 -3.63 1.12
C GLU A 35 6.05 -4.75 1.53
N GLN A 36 5.62 -6.01 1.45
CA GLN A 36 6.44 -7.16 1.83
C GLN A 36 7.62 -7.41 0.90
N VAL A 37 7.49 -7.12 -0.39
CA VAL A 37 8.49 -7.51 -1.41
C VAL A 37 9.08 -6.34 -2.19
N SER A 38 8.73 -5.09 -1.86
CA SER A 38 9.19 -3.86 -2.53
C SER A 38 10.71 -3.75 -2.64
N ARG A 39 11.45 -4.30 -1.68
CA ARG A 39 12.92 -4.30 -1.63
C ARG A 39 13.57 -5.54 -2.29
N SER A 40 12.76 -6.47 -2.79
CA SER A 40 13.23 -7.71 -3.39
C SER A 40 13.66 -7.49 -4.84
N ALA A 41 14.82 -8.04 -5.23
CA ALA A 41 15.24 -8.07 -6.63
C ALA A 41 14.21 -8.82 -7.53
N ALA A 42 13.54 -9.83 -6.97
CA ALA A 42 12.54 -10.59 -7.70
C ALA A 42 11.36 -9.72 -8.17
N LEU A 43 11.02 -8.64 -7.45
CA LEU A 43 9.97 -7.73 -7.89
C LEU A 43 10.43 -6.94 -9.11
N SER A 44 11.68 -6.46 -9.12
CA SER A 44 12.27 -5.79 -10.27
C SER A 44 12.27 -6.70 -11.51
N ASP A 45 12.64 -7.97 -11.35
CA ASP A 45 12.65 -8.95 -12.45
C ASP A 45 11.23 -9.19 -13.00
N GLU A 46 10.25 -9.33 -12.11
CA GLU A 46 8.86 -9.56 -12.52
C GLU A 46 8.25 -8.33 -13.20
N VAL A 47 8.55 -7.12 -12.72
CA VAL A 47 8.10 -5.87 -13.35
C VAL A 47 8.74 -5.69 -14.72
N GLN A 48 10.05 -5.94 -14.87
CA GLN A 48 10.72 -5.95 -16.18
C GLN A 48 10.04 -6.91 -17.14
N ARG A 49 9.75 -8.13 -16.68
CA ARG A 49 9.09 -9.16 -17.49
C ARG A 49 7.68 -8.76 -17.92
N LEU A 50 6.89 -8.13 -17.05
CA LEU A 50 5.50 -7.75 -17.32
C LEU A 50 5.40 -6.48 -18.18
N ALA A 51 6.22 -5.48 -17.91
CA ALA A 51 6.20 -4.20 -18.62
C ALA A 51 7.08 -4.19 -19.87
N SER A 52 7.94 -5.21 -20.07
CA SER A 52 8.99 -5.22 -21.10
C SER A 52 9.91 -4.00 -21.01
N GLU A 53 10.26 -3.63 -19.77
CA GLU A 53 11.04 -2.45 -19.43
C GLU A 53 12.46 -2.81 -19.00
N SER A 54 13.36 -1.82 -19.01
CA SER A 54 14.72 -2.00 -18.47
C SER A 54 14.70 -2.12 -16.94
N GLU A 55 15.78 -2.64 -16.35
CA GLU A 55 15.93 -2.71 -14.89
C GLU A 55 15.82 -1.33 -14.23
N VAL A 56 16.38 -0.30 -14.88
CA VAL A 56 16.34 1.09 -14.40
C VAL A 56 14.91 1.61 -14.36
N ASP A 57 14.15 1.38 -15.43
CA ASP A 57 12.76 1.82 -15.54
C ASP A 57 11.87 1.06 -14.53
N ALA A 58 12.08 -0.25 -14.37
CA ALA A 58 11.37 -1.06 -13.40
C ALA A 58 11.61 -0.58 -11.95
N LYS A 59 12.88 -0.28 -11.60
CA LYS A 59 13.23 0.30 -10.29
C LYS A 59 12.59 1.66 -10.08
N GLN A 60 12.60 2.51 -11.10
CA GLN A 60 11.94 3.82 -11.03
C GLN A 60 10.43 3.67 -10.81
N ARG A 61 9.79 2.74 -11.50
CA ARG A 61 8.36 2.44 -11.35
C ARG A 61 8.02 1.92 -9.95
N ILE A 62 8.84 1.02 -9.40
CA ILE A 62 8.73 0.54 -8.02
C ILE A 62 8.84 1.72 -7.04
N GLN A 63 9.81 2.60 -7.24
CA GLN A 63 9.99 3.78 -6.39
C GLN A 63 8.79 4.73 -6.45
N THR A 64 8.28 5.02 -7.66
CA THR A 64 7.06 5.82 -7.85
C THR A 64 5.86 5.18 -7.16
N SER A 65 5.73 3.85 -7.22
CA SER A 65 4.65 3.11 -6.55
C SER A 65 4.77 3.17 -5.02
N SER A 66 6.00 3.16 -4.48
CA SER A 66 6.25 3.37 -3.05
C SER A 66 5.79 4.76 -2.62
N THR A 67 6.20 5.80 -3.35
CA THR A 67 5.78 7.18 -3.06
C THR A 67 4.26 7.34 -3.17
N TYR A 68 3.64 6.72 -4.18
CA TYR A 68 2.19 6.70 -4.31
C TYR A 68 1.53 6.07 -3.08
N LEU A 69 2.01 4.89 -2.64
CA LEU A 69 1.46 4.21 -1.49
C LEU A 69 1.59 5.07 -0.23
N ASP A 70 2.72 5.73 -0.02
CA ASP A 70 2.93 6.55 1.18
C ASP A 70 1.99 7.75 1.25
N VAL A 71 1.74 8.41 0.10
CA VAL A 71 0.80 9.53 0.00
C VAL A 71 -0.64 9.06 0.14
N ASN A 72 -1.01 7.95 -0.50
CA ASN A 72 -2.39 7.49 -0.62
C ASN A 72 -2.72 6.34 0.36
N PHE A 73 -1.89 6.14 1.38
CA PHE A 73 -1.95 4.97 2.26
C PHE A 73 -3.34 4.77 2.87
N LEU A 74 -3.98 5.83 3.37
CA LEU A 74 -5.31 5.73 3.98
C LEU A 74 -6.39 5.29 2.98
N ALA A 75 -6.29 5.72 1.72
CA ALA A 75 -7.21 5.31 0.66
C ALA A 75 -6.95 3.86 0.23
N VAL A 76 -5.69 3.49 0.02
CA VAL A 76 -5.29 2.10 -0.32
C VAL A 76 -5.67 1.13 0.80
N ALA A 77 -5.51 1.54 2.06
CA ALA A 77 -5.92 0.78 3.24
C ALA A 77 -7.46 0.65 3.37
N GLY A 78 -8.23 1.46 2.64
CA GLY A 78 -9.68 1.53 2.75
C GLY A 78 -10.18 2.25 4.00
N VAL A 79 -9.34 3.05 4.66
CA VAL A 79 -9.72 3.88 5.82
C VAL A 79 -10.57 5.06 5.37
N VAL A 80 -10.18 5.70 4.26
CA VAL A 80 -10.93 6.76 3.60
C VAL A 80 -11.25 6.36 2.16
N LYS A 81 -12.20 7.04 1.53
CA LYS A 81 -12.51 6.82 0.11
C LYS A 81 -11.48 7.47 -0.82
N ASP A 82 -10.97 8.64 -0.44
CA ASP A 82 -10.08 9.44 -1.29
C ASP A 82 -9.09 10.24 -0.42
N SER A 83 -9.59 11.25 0.30
CA SER A 83 -8.79 12.09 1.19
C SER A 83 -9.31 12.09 2.63
N LEU A 84 -8.42 12.42 3.57
CA LEU A 84 -8.75 12.64 4.96
C LEU A 84 -9.10 14.12 5.17
N VAL A 85 -10.29 14.36 5.72
CA VAL A 85 -10.73 15.69 6.17
C VAL A 85 -11.26 15.53 7.57
N CYS A 86 -10.77 16.35 8.50
CA CYS A 86 -11.23 16.35 9.87
C CYS A 86 -12.35 17.37 10.06
N GLU A 87 -13.42 16.97 10.75
CA GLU A 87 -14.49 17.88 11.16
C GLU A 87 -14.18 18.49 12.53
N GLY A 88 -14.57 19.76 12.74
CA GLY A 88 -14.63 20.39 14.05
C GLY A 88 -13.31 20.40 14.84
N GLY A 89 -12.42 21.35 14.53
CA GLY A 89 -11.25 21.62 15.37
C GLY A 89 -11.63 22.44 16.61
N SER A 90 -11.07 22.08 17.77
CA SER A 90 -11.03 22.99 18.92
C SER A 90 -9.85 23.97 18.76
N GLU A 91 -10.01 25.21 19.23
CA GLU A 91 -8.94 26.20 19.14
C GLU A 91 -7.64 25.68 19.77
N GLY A 92 -6.56 25.65 18.99
CA GLY A 92 -5.22 25.26 19.44
C GLY A 92 -4.83 23.80 19.22
N GLN A 93 -5.67 22.96 18.59
CA GLN A 93 -5.30 21.57 18.28
C GLN A 93 -5.05 21.36 16.78
N THR A 94 -3.86 20.88 16.43
CA THR A 94 -3.55 20.43 15.07
C THR A 94 -4.22 19.08 14.79
N GLN A 95 -5.02 19.02 13.72
CA GLN A 95 -5.67 17.79 13.27
C GLN A 95 -4.81 17.04 12.24
N LEU A 96 -5.16 15.78 11.97
CA LEU A 96 -4.35 14.89 11.13
C LEU A 96 -4.29 15.35 9.66
N ASP A 97 -5.33 16.02 9.15
CA ASP A 97 -5.34 16.65 7.83
C ASP A 97 -4.52 17.95 7.76
N GLN A 98 -4.07 18.48 8.91
CA GLN A 98 -3.31 19.73 9.03
C GLN A 98 -1.81 19.53 9.24
N ILE A 99 -1.33 18.31 9.46
CA ILE A 99 0.09 18.06 9.76
C ILE A 99 1.00 18.22 8.53
N GLY A 100 0.44 18.27 7.32
CA GLY A 100 1.21 18.36 6.07
C GLY A 100 1.93 17.07 5.70
N LEU A 101 2.51 17.04 4.49
CA LEU A 101 3.05 15.81 3.89
C LEU A 101 4.24 15.22 4.66
N ASP A 102 5.21 16.04 5.08
CA ASP A 102 6.43 15.52 5.73
C ASP A 102 6.13 14.83 7.07
N ASN A 103 5.25 15.44 7.87
CA ASN A 103 4.81 14.85 9.14
C ASN A 103 3.95 13.61 8.88
N TRP A 104 3.10 13.63 7.84
CA TRP A 104 2.37 12.44 7.42
C TRP A 104 3.30 11.29 7.02
N LEU A 105 4.30 11.53 6.18
CA LEU A 105 5.30 10.53 5.79
C LEU A 105 6.05 9.98 7.00
N ARG A 106 6.30 10.83 8.01
CA ARG A 106 6.89 10.36 9.27
C ARG A 106 5.96 9.43 10.05
N VAL A 107 4.67 9.75 10.16
CA VAL A 107 3.66 8.85 10.76
C VAL A 107 3.58 7.54 9.97
N ARG A 108 3.43 7.63 8.65
CA ARG A 108 3.40 6.51 7.70
C ARG A 108 4.60 5.58 7.83
N SER A 109 5.79 6.10 8.14
CA SER A 109 7.00 5.26 8.33
C SER A 109 6.89 4.23 9.48
N TYR A 110 5.90 4.37 10.37
CA TYR A 110 5.62 3.44 11.46
C TYR A 110 4.41 2.53 11.21
N LEU A 111 3.70 2.71 10.10
CA LEU A 111 2.49 1.97 9.78
C LEU A 111 2.74 1.04 8.60
N MET A 112 2.10 -0.12 8.60
CA MET A 112 1.95 -1.01 7.43
C MET A 112 0.46 -1.20 7.12
N LEU A 113 0.11 -1.54 5.88
CA LEU A 113 -1.27 -1.85 5.51
C LEU A 113 -1.82 -3.02 6.34
N ALA A 114 -0.96 -3.96 6.72
CA ALA A 114 -1.29 -5.08 7.59
C ALA A 114 -1.67 -4.67 9.02
N ASP A 115 -1.31 -3.46 9.47
CA ASP A 115 -1.66 -2.96 10.81
C ASP A 115 -3.11 -2.45 10.87
N ILE A 116 -3.71 -2.17 9.71
CA ILE A 116 -5.09 -1.69 9.62
C ILE A 116 -6.04 -2.86 9.79
N ARG A 117 -6.95 -2.77 10.77
CA ARG A 117 -7.93 -3.83 11.00
C ARG A 117 -9.11 -3.67 10.06
N ASP A 118 -9.59 -4.79 9.53
CA ASP A 118 -10.89 -4.81 8.87
C ASP A 118 -11.97 -4.51 9.90
N ILE A 119 -12.75 -3.45 9.65
CA ILE A 119 -13.94 -3.18 10.47
C ILE A 119 -15.02 -4.16 10.02
N PRO A 120 -15.51 -5.06 10.89
CA PRO A 120 -16.61 -5.95 10.53
C PRO A 120 -17.82 -5.13 10.09
N ALA A 121 -18.49 -5.55 9.02
CA ALA A 121 -19.64 -4.87 8.43
C ALA A 121 -20.80 -4.55 9.42
N VAL A 122 -20.77 -5.16 10.61
CA VAL A 122 -21.76 -5.01 11.69
C VAL A 122 -21.75 -3.61 12.33
N VAL A 123 -20.66 -2.85 12.24
CA VAL A 123 -20.57 -1.49 12.82
C VAL A 123 -21.08 -0.41 11.86
N ARG A 124 -21.60 -0.76 10.67
CA ARG A 124 -22.27 0.19 9.76
C ARG A 124 -23.70 0.54 10.19
N ARG A 125 -23.96 0.66 11.50
CA ARG A 125 -25.20 1.27 11.99
C ARG A 125 -25.01 2.77 12.10
N SER A 126 -25.43 3.44 11.03
CA SER A 126 -26.24 4.67 10.99
C SER A 126 -26.09 5.63 12.17
N ASN A 127 -25.45 6.78 11.90
CA ASN A 127 -25.84 8.07 12.46
C ASN A 127 -25.72 9.13 11.35
N CYS A 128 -26.81 9.27 10.59
CA CYS A 128 -27.31 10.55 10.13
C CYS A 128 -28.65 10.76 10.84
#